data_AF-A0A533UY32-F1
#
_entry.id   AF-A0A533UY32-F1
#
_cell.length_a   1.000
_cell.length_b   1.000
_cell.length_c   1.000
_cell.angle_alpha   90.00
_cell.angle_beta   90.00
_cell.angle_gamma   90.00
#
_symmetry.space_group_name_H-M   'P 1'
#
loop_
_entity.id
_entity.type
_entity.pdbx_description
1 polymer ?
#
loop_
_entity_poly.entity_id
_entity_poly.type
_entity_poly.pdbx_seq_one_letter_code
_entity_poly.pdbx_strand_id
1 'polypeptide(L)'
;MLLEFQNSIIQGDCRKVLSELPTNFIQLTITSPPYRNAIDYEAHIEKNGYYRGKPRKETAEYLDEMVQIFNSQLYRVTKDGGYCCLVIGNEVVNGTIIPPDHL
;
A
#
# COMPACT_ATOMS: atom_id res chain seq x y z
N MET A 1 10.32 -23.45 -8.39
CA MET A 1 9.74 -22.10 -8.22
C MET A 1 8.60 -22.05 -7.23
N LEU A 2 7.39 -22.60 -7.46
CA LEU A 2 6.29 -22.44 -6.49
C LEU A 2 6.59 -23.01 -5.07
N LEU A 3 7.44 -24.04 -4.98
CA LEU A 3 7.90 -24.61 -3.71
C LEU A 3 8.86 -23.70 -2.91
N GLU A 4 9.50 -22.69 -3.51
CA GLU A 4 10.44 -21.80 -2.80
C GLU A 4 9.77 -20.76 -1.91
N PHE A 5 8.50 -20.45 -2.16
CA PHE A 5 7.78 -19.37 -1.48
C PHE A 5 6.62 -19.86 -0.59
N GLN A 6 6.54 -21.16 -0.31
CA GLN A 6 5.50 -21.68 0.55
C GLN A 6 5.71 -21.18 1.99
N ASN A 7 4.76 -20.39 2.48
CA ASN A 7 4.77 -19.82 3.84
C ASN A 7 6.03 -18.98 4.15
N SER A 8 6.50 -18.19 3.19
CA SER A 8 7.70 -17.38 3.32
C SER A 8 7.40 -15.94 3.75
N ILE A 9 8.32 -15.36 4.54
CA ILE A 9 8.32 -13.93 4.86
C ILE A 9 9.51 -13.30 4.15
N ILE A 10 9.25 -12.29 3.33
CA ILE A 10 10.28 -11.53 2.61
C ILE A 10 10.33 -10.14 3.23
N GLN A 11 11.46 -9.80 3.83
CA GLN A 11 11.70 -8.47 4.36
C GLN A 11 12.29 -7.58 3.27
N GLY A 12 11.63 -6.48 2.95
CA GLY A 12 12.16 -5.52 1.98
C GLY A 12 11.14 -4.46 1.57
N ASP A 13 11.61 -3.50 0.77
CA ASP A 13 10.74 -2.56 0.08
C ASP A 13 9.93 -3.31 -0.98
N CYS A 14 8.59 -3.25 -0.86
CA CYS A 14 7.70 -3.92 -1.79
C CYS A 14 7.94 -3.56 -3.26
N ARG A 15 8.42 -2.33 -3.56
CA ARG A 15 8.77 -1.90 -4.92
C ARG A 15 9.87 -2.76 -5.53
N LYS A 16 10.87 -3.12 -4.70
CA LYS A 16 12.01 -3.96 -5.11
C LYS A 16 11.61 -5.43 -5.12
N VAL A 17 11.00 -5.91 -4.04
CA VAL A 17 10.59 -7.32 -3.90
C VAL A 17 9.64 -7.71 -5.03
N LEU A 18 8.60 -6.91 -5.31
CA LEU A 18 7.67 -7.21 -6.41
C LEU A 18 8.37 -7.19 -7.77
N SER A 19 9.40 -6.36 -7.98
CA SER A 19 10.14 -6.30 -9.25
C SER A 19 10.94 -7.56 -9.57
N GLU A 20 11.37 -8.29 -8.54
CA GLU A 20 12.12 -9.54 -8.65
C GLU A 20 11.20 -10.76 -8.86
N LEU A 21 9.89 -10.61 -8.62
CA LEU A 21 8.93 -11.68 -8.83
C LEU A 21 8.60 -11.89 -10.32
N PRO A 22 8.34 -13.14 -10.74
CA PRO A 22 7.88 -13.43 -12.10
C PRO A 22 6.55 -12.74 -12.44
N THR A 23 6.31 -12.50 -13.72
CA THR A 23 4.99 -12.06 -14.21
C THR A 23 3.95 -13.18 -13.99
N ASN A 24 2.66 -12.84 -13.84
CA ASN A 24 1.57 -13.82 -13.76
C ASN A 24 1.80 -14.89 -12.66
N PHE A 25 2.17 -14.44 -11.46
CA PHE A 25 2.65 -15.26 -10.35
C PHE A 25 1.70 -15.29 -9.14
N ILE A 26 1.10 -14.16 -8.79
CA ILE A 26 0.26 -13.99 -7.60
C ILE A 26 -1.22 -14.10 -7.97
N GLN A 27 -1.95 -14.99 -7.29
CA GLN A 27 -3.40 -15.16 -7.51
C GLN A 27 -4.25 -14.12 -6.75
N LEU A 28 -3.86 -13.81 -5.51
CA LEU A 28 -4.57 -12.89 -4.64
C LEU A 28 -3.54 -12.05 -3.89
N THR A 29 -3.68 -10.74 -3.99
CA THR A 29 -2.96 -9.79 -3.13
C THR A 29 -3.92 -9.21 -2.12
N ILE A 30 -3.50 -9.14 -0.86
CA ILE A 30 -4.17 -8.39 0.19
C ILE A 30 -3.15 -7.37 0.71
N THR A 31 -3.48 -6.09 0.66
CA THR A 31 -2.54 -5.02 1.04
C THR A 31 -3.23 -3.87 1.76
N SER A 32 -2.51 -3.26 2.70
CA SER A 32 -2.90 -2.06 3.44
C SER A 32 -1.76 -1.04 3.35
N PRO A 33 -1.59 -0.34 2.22
CA PRO A 33 -0.54 0.66 2.07
C PRO A 33 -0.74 1.81 3.07
N PRO A 34 0.30 2.59 3.39
CA PRO A 34 0.16 3.75 4.25
C PRO A 34 -0.95 4.68 3.76
N TYR A 35 -1.89 5.01 4.64
CA TYR A 35 -2.97 5.95 4.29
C TYR A 35 -2.43 7.37 4.43
N ARG A 36 -2.41 8.12 3.33
CA ARG A 36 -1.80 9.46 3.24
C ARG A 36 -2.01 10.33 4.48
N ASN A 37 -3.27 10.44 4.93
CA ASN A 37 -3.65 11.36 6.00
C ASN A 37 -4.31 10.67 7.21
N ALA A 38 -4.30 9.34 7.27
CA ALA A 38 -4.92 8.65 8.41
C ALA A 38 -3.93 8.42 9.55
N ILE A 39 -2.64 8.20 9.26
CA ILE A 39 -1.61 7.79 10.24
C ILE A 39 -0.24 8.37 9.86
N ASP A 40 0.37 9.13 10.77
CA ASP A 40 1.80 9.45 10.78
C ASP A 40 2.54 8.24 11.37
N TYR A 41 3.03 7.36 10.48
CA TYR A 41 3.61 6.08 10.88
C TYR A 41 4.93 6.22 11.65
N GLU A 42 5.73 7.25 11.39
CA GLU A 42 6.94 7.50 12.17
C GLU A 42 6.58 8.00 13.58
N ALA A 43 5.64 8.94 13.71
CA ALA A 43 5.15 9.35 15.02
C ALA A 43 4.49 8.19 15.79
N HIS A 44 3.80 7.29 15.08
CA HIS A 44 3.26 6.06 15.64
C HIS A 44 4.37 5.10 16.13
N ILE A 45 5.45 4.94 15.37
CA ILE A 45 6.64 4.16 15.77
C ILE A 45 7.29 4.76 17.02
N GLU A 46 7.42 6.10 17.06
CA GLU A 46 7.97 6.84 18.20
C GLU A 46 7.03 6.90 19.41
N LYS A 47 5.79 6.43 19.29
CA LYS A 47 4.73 6.45 20.32
C LYS A 47 4.43 7.86 20.87
N ASN A 48 4.64 8.90 20.07
CA ASN A 48 4.47 10.29 20.47
C ASN A 48 3.07 10.82 20.11
N GLY A 49 2.13 10.78 21.07
CA GLY A 49 0.86 11.53 21.01
C GLY A 49 -0.12 11.15 19.89
N TYR A 50 -1.00 12.09 19.52
CA TYR A 50 -1.97 11.92 18.42
C TYR A 50 -1.25 11.93 17.06
N TYR A 51 -1.24 10.78 16.38
CA TYR A 51 -0.56 10.55 15.10
C TYR A 51 -1.52 10.54 13.89
N ARG A 52 -2.77 10.99 14.03
CA ARG A 52 -3.74 11.05 12.92
C ARG A 52 -3.84 12.48 12.39
N GLY A 53 -4.07 12.64 11.08
CA GLY A 53 -4.37 13.94 10.46
C GLY A 53 -3.17 14.87 10.25
N LYS A 54 -1.95 14.33 10.18
CA LYS A 54 -0.76 15.07 9.76
C LYS A 54 -0.35 14.61 8.35
N PRO A 55 -0.78 15.29 7.29
CA PRO A 55 -0.37 14.95 5.94
C PRO A 55 1.12 15.22 5.78
N ARG A 56 1.86 14.22 5.28
CA ARG A 56 3.29 14.35 4.93
C ARG A 56 3.52 14.59 3.44
N LYS A 57 2.52 14.24 2.62
CA LYS A 57 2.57 14.30 1.16
C LYS A 57 1.34 15.00 0.63
N GLU A 58 1.49 15.68 -0.50
CA GLU A 58 0.35 16.15 -1.28
C GLU A 58 -0.42 14.95 -1.87
N THR A 59 -1.71 15.13 -2.14
CA THR A 59 -2.56 14.04 -2.65
C THR A 59 -2.01 13.48 -3.95
N ALA A 60 -1.56 14.36 -4.84
CA ALA A 60 -0.97 13.96 -6.13
C ALA A 60 0.28 13.08 -5.94
N GLU A 61 1.18 13.45 -5.03
CA GLU A 61 2.41 12.67 -4.78
C GLU A 61 2.08 11.27 -4.23
N TYR A 62 1.09 11.17 -3.35
CA TYR A 62 0.61 9.88 -2.84
C TYR A 62 0.01 9.02 -3.95
N LEU A 63 -0.85 9.60 -4.79
CA LEU A 63 -1.48 8.90 -5.90
C LEU A 63 -0.44 8.43 -6.92
N ASP A 64 0.54 9.25 -7.25
CA ASP A 64 1.63 8.88 -8.16
C ASP A 64 2.42 7.68 -7.64
N GLU A 65 2.76 7.66 -6.35
CA GLU A 65 3.45 6.54 -5.72
C GLU A 65 2.59 5.25 -5.75
N MET A 66 1.30 5.36 -5.42
CA MET A 66 0.38 4.21 -5.49
C MET A 66 0.26 3.71 -6.92
N VAL A 67 0.00 4.57 -7.90
CA VAL A 67 -0.11 4.22 -9.31
C VAL A 67 1.17 3.53 -9.79
N GLN A 68 2.34 4.04 -9.41
CA GLN A 68 3.60 3.39 -9.75
C GLN A 68 3.66 1.96 -9.20
N ILE A 69 3.37 1.75 -7.92
CA ILE A 69 3.43 0.41 -7.30
C ILE A 69 2.41 -0.54 -7.95
N PHE A 70 1.15 -0.11 -8.03
CA PHE A 70 0.05 -0.94 -8.50
C PHE A 70 0.18 -1.27 -9.99
N ASN A 71 0.45 -0.28 -10.85
CA ASN A 71 0.48 -0.51 -12.29
C ASN A 71 1.80 -1.13 -12.76
N SER A 72 2.95 -0.69 -12.22
CA SER A 72 4.24 -1.16 -12.76
C SER A 72 4.64 -2.54 -12.22
N GLN A 73 4.31 -2.84 -10.95
CA GLN A 73 4.75 -4.07 -10.30
C GLN A 73 3.59 -5.01 -10.01
N LEU A 74 2.57 -4.54 -9.28
CA LEU A 74 1.51 -5.41 -8.77
C LEU A 74 0.68 -6.03 -9.90
N TYR A 75 0.26 -5.22 -10.88
CA TYR A 75 -0.48 -5.69 -12.04
C TYR A 75 0.31 -6.73 -12.85
N ARG A 76 1.60 -6.47 -13.11
CA ARG A 76 2.50 -7.38 -13.84
C ARG A 76 2.60 -8.77 -13.18
N VAL A 77 2.72 -8.81 -11.85
CA VAL A 77 2.86 -10.08 -11.12
C VAL A 77 1.51 -10.74 -10.84
N THR A 78 0.39 -10.03 -10.98
CA THR A 78 -0.95 -10.60 -10.78
C THR A 78 -1.29 -11.55 -11.93
N LYS A 79 -1.93 -12.67 -11.58
CA LYS A 79 -2.36 -13.64 -12.57
C LYS A 79 -3.54 -13.17 -13.40
N ASP A 80 -3.71 -13.72 -14.59
CA ASP A 80 -4.98 -13.57 -15.31
C ASP A 80 -6.12 -14.13 -14.45
N GLY A 81 -7.16 -13.32 -14.21
CA GLY A 81 -8.23 -13.65 -13.26
C GLY A 81 -7.83 -13.55 -11.78
N GLY A 82 -6.67 -12.95 -11.47
CA GLY A 82 -6.23 -12.62 -10.12
C GLY A 82 -6.94 -11.41 -9.55
N TYR A 83 -6.86 -11.27 -8.22
CA TYR A 83 -7.53 -10.20 -7.48
C TYR A 83 -6.56 -9.43 -6.59
N CYS A 84 -6.82 -8.13 -6.43
CA CYS A 84 -6.15 -7.28 -5.45
C CYS A 84 -7.19 -6.70 -4.48
N CYS A 85 -7.09 -7.08 -3.21
CA CYS A 85 -7.87 -6.52 -2.12
C CYS A 85 -7.07 -5.39 -1.47
N LEU A 86 -7.49 -4.16 -1.73
CA LEU A 86 -6.93 -2.97 -1.11
C LEU A 86 -7.71 -2.60 0.15
N VAL A 87 -7.05 -2.68 1.30
CA VAL A 87 -7.58 -2.15 2.56
C VAL A 87 -7.18 -0.69 2.63
N ILE A 88 -8.15 0.21 2.58
CA ILE A 88 -7.98 1.65 2.72
C ILE A 88 -9.02 2.20 3.69
N GLY A 89 -8.65 3.23 4.46
CA GLY A 89 -9.53 3.90 5.39
C GLY A 89 -9.74 5.37 5.03
N ASN A 90 -10.77 5.97 5.61
CA ASN A 90 -11.06 7.40 5.43
C ASN A 90 -9.92 8.27 5.96
N GLU A 91 -9.64 9.37 5.27
CA GLU A 91 -8.75 10.41 5.77
C GLU A 91 -9.44 11.19 6.90
N VAL A 92 -8.64 11.76 7.82
CA VAL A 92 -9.15 12.67 8.85
C VAL A 92 -8.40 13.99 8.76
N VAL A 93 -9.06 15.06 8.30
CA VAL A 93 -8.51 16.42 8.25
C VAL A 93 -9.20 17.27 9.31
N ASN A 94 -8.47 17.83 10.27
CA ASN A 94 -9.01 18.73 11.30
C ASN A 94 -10.26 18.19 12.03
N GLY A 95 -10.29 16.89 12.32
CA GLY A 95 -11.43 16.21 12.96
C GLY A 95 -12.60 15.86 12.03
N THR A 96 -12.50 16.19 10.74
CA THR A 96 -13.49 15.82 9.71
C THR A 96 -13.04 14.57 8.99
N ILE A 97 -13.95 13.60 8.84
CA ILE A 97 -13.72 12.38 8.07
C ILE A 97 -13.94 12.69 6.58
N ILE A 98 -12.91 12.48 5.76
CA ILE A 98 -12.98 12.59 4.30
C ILE A 98 -12.93 11.17 3.73
N PRO A 99 -14.01 10.66 3.13
CA PRO A 99 -14.00 9.33 2.56
C PRO A 99 -13.23 9.29 1.22
N PRO A 100 -12.68 8.12 0.82
CA PRO A 100 -11.74 8.01 -0.30
C PRO A 100 -12.34 8.31 -1.68
N ASP A 101 -13.67 8.25 -1.81
CA ASP A 101 -14.44 8.55 -3.02
C ASP A 101 -14.58 10.04 -3.32
N HIS A 102 -14.09 10.90 -2.42
CA HIS A 102 -14.02 12.36 -2.61
C HIS A 102 -12.59 12.86 -2.94
N LEU A 103 -11.65 11.95 -3.19
CA LEU A 103 -10.28 12.24 -3.65
C LEU A 103 -10.17 12.26 -5.18
#